data_AF-A0A7S3JYW3-F1
#
_entry.id   AF-A0A7S3JYW3-F1
#
_cell.length_a   1.000
_cell.length_b   1.000
_cell.length_c   1.000
_cell.angle_alpha   90.00
_cell.angle_beta   90.00
_cell.angle_gamma   90.00
#
_symmetry.space_group_name_H-M   'P 1'
#
loop_
_entity.id
_entity.type
_entity.pdbx_description
1 polymer ?
#
loop_
_entity_poly.entity_id
_entity_poly.type
_entity_poly.pdbx_seq_one_letter_code
_entity_poly.pdbx_strand_id
1 'polypeptide(L)'
;MSHTSRQLFLVSVRRSYLGGRSSHCSILNKSLGGRRFSSQQEKIEQESEIPKSLSVDQALASSRMVLDLIRFGVSGVRLETLHQRSLEIEDKWSQALQVLVSTQAHCAVGFGYPPTSEGVMMYRQHLAACASTAPAETLDELKSLDLQLWDEVLLRGFSLPPRTISLEDARNFSSRVAALIADKQDLGTELMAQMAQLPESEDKQTKQLRIIQRAVFSMQRQVASEFGFDGPNGYIQLQAALVHHMADPVVLHTTNSIMHTISSKTGLKLS
;
A
#
# COMPACT_ATOMS: atom_id res chain seq x y z
N MET A 1 13.59 17.83 0.97
CA MET A 1 12.77 17.54 2.17
C MET A 1 11.81 16.43 1.79
N SER A 2 11.75 15.34 2.58
CA SER A 2 11.77 13.98 2.02
C SER A 2 10.41 13.37 1.65
N HIS A 3 10.35 12.80 0.44
CA HIS A 3 9.30 11.94 -0.14
C HIS A 3 9.02 10.62 0.62
N THR A 4 9.69 10.38 1.75
CA THR A 4 9.70 9.11 2.49
C THR A 4 8.38 8.84 3.25
N SER A 5 7.56 9.86 3.45
CA SER A 5 6.47 9.83 4.42
C SER A 5 5.12 9.38 3.85
N ARG A 6 4.79 9.76 2.60
CA ARG A 6 3.71 9.09 1.82
C ARG A 6 4.05 7.63 1.55
N GLN A 7 5.35 7.35 1.47
CA GLN A 7 5.84 6.01 1.35
C GLN A 7 5.62 5.23 2.65
N LEU A 8 5.86 5.73 3.85
CA LEU A 8 5.77 4.95 5.11
C LEU A 8 4.42 4.25 5.38
N PHE A 9 3.28 4.85 5.02
CA PHE A 9 1.97 4.20 5.20
C PHE A 9 1.79 2.98 4.27
N LEU A 10 2.31 3.07 3.04
CA LEU A 10 2.35 1.95 2.07
C LEU A 10 3.65 1.12 2.15
N VAL A 11 4.72 1.62 2.78
CA VAL A 11 6.06 1.02 2.90
C VAL A 11 6.13 0.09 4.08
N SER A 12 5.35 0.35 5.13
CA SER A 12 5.10 -0.65 6.15
C SER A 12 4.57 -1.94 5.51
N VAL A 13 3.68 -1.84 4.52
CA VAL A 13 3.18 -3.00 3.73
C VAL A 13 4.22 -3.53 2.72
N ARG A 14 5.13 -2.68 2.24
CA ARG A 14 6.06 -2.96 1.13
C ARG A 14 7.29 -3.80 1.48
N ARG A 15 7.82 -3.72 2.71
CA ARG A 15 9.09 -4.40 3.03
C ARG A 15 8.96 -5.86 3.46
N SER A 16 7.80 -6.28 3.92
CA SER A 16 7.59 -7.62 4.48
C SER A 16 7.53 -8.77 3.47
N TYR A 17 7.44 -8.52 2.16
CA TYR A 17 6.93 -9.55 1.22
C TYR A 17 7.69 -9.73 -0.11
N LEU A 18 8.76 -8.99 -0.38
CA LEU A 18 9.62 -9.27 -1.55
C LEU A 18 10.80 -10.22 -1.25
N GLY A 19 10.89 -10.76 -0.03
CA GLY A 19 11.85 -11.80 0.36
C GLY A 19 11.37 -13.24 0.11
N GLY A 20 10.14 -13.44 -0.37
CA GLY A 20 9.60 -14.77 -0.67
C GLY A 20 10.11 -15.29 -2.01
N ARG A 21 11.12 -16.16 -1.99
CA ARG A 21 11.58 -16.94 -3.14
C ARG A 21 10.37 -17.56 -3.86
N SER A 22 10.22 -17.23 -5.14
CA SER A 22 9.37 -17.96 -6.08
C SER A 22 9.83 -19.42 -6.13
N SER A 23 9.08 -20.30 -5.49
CA SER A 23 9.17 -21.74 -5.66
C SER A 23 7.75 -22.28 -5.61
N HIS A 24 7.39 -23.07 -6.62
CA HIS A 24 6.06 -23.62 -6.91
C HIS A 24 5.10 -22.77 -7.75
N CYS A 25 5.40 -22.73 -9.06
CA CYS A 25 4.35 -22.92 -10.06
C CYS A 25 4.75 -24.11 -10.94
N SER A 26 4.54 -25.31 -10.42
CA SER A 26 4.55 -26.55 -11.19
C SER A 26 3.32 -27.31 -10.75
N ILE A 27 2.38 -27.48 -11.69
CA ILE A 27 1.29 -28.49 -11.80
C ILE A 27 0.11 -27.83 -12.51
N LEU A 28 0.05 -27.99 -13.83
CA LEU A 28 -1.11 -28.42 -14.62
C LEU A 28 -0.72 -28.39 -16.11
N ASN A 29 -0.05 -29.45 -16.57
CA ASN A 29 0.05 -29.74 -17.99
C ASN A 29 -0.37 -31.20 -18.20
N LYS A 30 -1.68 -31.40 -18.39
CA LYS A 30 -2.21 -32.65 -18.94
C LYS A 30 -2.72 -32.36 -20.35
N SER A 31 -1.88 -32.74 -21.32
CA SER A 31 -2.24 -33.38 -22.58
C SER A 31 -3.50 -32.86 -23.31
N LEU A 32 -3.32 -31.80 -24.10
CA LEU A 32 -4.02 -31.68 -25.38
C LEU A 32 -2.97 -31.41 -26.46
N GLY A 33 -2.83 -32.35 -27.39
CA GLY A 33 -1.94 -32.24 -28.53
C GLY A 33 -2.36 -31.09 -29.44
N GLY A 34 -1.45 -30.17 -29.72
CA GLY A 34 -1.71 -29.06 -30.63
C GLY A 34 -0.49 -28.18 -30.84
N ARG A 35 0.10 -28.28 -32.04
CA ARG A 35 1.02 -27.33 -32.70
C ARG A 35 2.16 -26.76 -31.86
N ARG A 36 3.37 -27.28 -32.12
CA ARG A 36 4.64 -26.63 -31.77
C ARG A 36 4.68 -25.24 -32.40
N PHE A 37 4.34 -24.21 -31.64
CA PHE A 37 4.77 -22.85 -31.94
C PHE A 37 6.28 -22.81 -31.72
N SER A 38 7.03 -22.84 -32.81
CA SER A 38 8.47 -22.56 -32.81
C SER A 38 8.66 -21.08 -32.50
N SER A 39 8.70 -20.73 -31.21
CA SER A 39 9.08 -19.40 -30.76
C SER A 39 10.58 -19.20 -30.94
N GLN A 40 10.97 -18.69 -32.12
CA GLN A 40 12.16 -17.86 -32.22
C GLN A 40 11.92 -16.62 -31.35
N GLN A 41 12.17 -16.76 -30.06
CA GLN A 41 12.22 -15.63 -29.15
C GLN A 41 13.57 -14.97 -29.38
N GLU A 42 13.64 -14.15 -30.43
CA GLU A 42 14.77 -13.24 -30.62
C GLU A 42 14.93 -12.44 -29.34
N LYS A 43 16.07 -12.65 -28.69
CA LYS A 43 16.46 -12.02 -27.45
C LYS A 43 16.80 -10.56 -27.76
N ILE A 44 15.77 -9.75 -27.98
CA ILE A 44 15.93 -8.29 -28.05
C ILE A 44 16.19 -7.83 -26.61
N GLU A 45 17.45 -7.95 -26.19
CA GLU A 45 18.00 -7.20 -25.06
C GLU A 45 18.09 -5.73 -25.49
N GLN A 46 16.93 -5.09 -25.70
CA GLN A 46 16.88 -3.64 -25.70
C GLN A 46 17.08 -3.20 -24.26
N GLU A 47 18.29 -2.76 -23.96
CA GLU A 47 18.65 -2.10 -22.72
C GLU A 47 17.88 -0.77 -22.66
N SER A 48 16.60 -0.83 -22.26
CA SER A 48 15.76 0.35 -22.15
C SER A 48 16.26 1.19 -20.97
N GLU A 49 16.70 2.41 -21.25
CA GLU A 49 17.09 3.34 -20.20
C GLU A 49 15.94 3.55 -19.20
N ILE A 50 16.26 3.51 -17.90
CA ILE A 50 15.28 3.75 -16.85
C ILE A 50 14.74 5.18 -17.00
N PRO A 51 13.41 5.37 -17.02
CA PRO A 51 12.82 6.70 -17.15
C PRO A 51 13.28 7.64 -16.04
N LYS A 52 13.66 8.88 -16.40
CA LYS A 52 14.08 9.92 -15.45
C LYS A 52 12.91 10.73 -14.87
N SER A 53 11.74 10.66 -15.50
CA SER A 53 10.51 11.34 -15.08
C SER A 53 9.29 10.72 -15.77
N LEU A 54 8.09 11.13 -15.37
CA LEU A 54 6.84 10.87 -16.10
C LEU A 54 6.32 12.17 -16.69
N SER A 55 5.86 12.14 -17.94
CA SER A 55 5.04 13.21 -18.48
C SER A 55 3.64 13.19 -17.84
N VAL A 56 2.90 14.29 -17.98
CA VAL A 56 1.50 14.39 -17.54
C VAL A 56 0.64 13.29 -18.17
N ASP A 57 0.76 13.09 -19.48
CA ASP A 57 -0.01 12.07 -20.19
C ASP A 57 0.33 10.66 -19.70
N GLN A 58 1.61 10.38 -19.42
CA GLN A 58 2.03 9.10 -18.86
C GLN A 58 1.49 8.90 -17.43
N ALA A 59 1.48 9.94 -16.60
CA ALA A 59 0.92 9.89 -15.25
C ALA A 59 -0.58 9.58 -15.29
N LEU A 60 -1.35 10.26 -16.14
CA LEU A 60 -2.78 10.00 -16.33
C LEU A 60 -3.03 8.60 -16.89
N ALA A 61 -2.31 8.22 -17.94
CA ALA A 61 -2.44 6.89 -18.55
C ALA A 61 -2.13 5.78 -17.55
N SER A 62 -1.09 5.94 -16.73
CA SER A 62 -0.71 4.94 -15.73
C SER A 62 -1.76 4.83 -14.61
N SER A 63 -2.26 5.96 -14.10
CA SER A 63 -3.33 5.97 -13.10
C SER A 63 -4.62 5.32 -13.60
N ARG A 64 -5.01 5.60 -14.85
CA ARG A 64 -6.16 4.94 -15.51
C ARG A 64 -5.93 3.44 -15.65
N MET A 65 -4.74 3.02 -16.09
CA MET A 65 -4.39 1.60 -16.23
C MET A 65 -4.44 0.85 -14.88
N VAL A 66 -3.97 1.46 -13.80
CA VAL A 66 -4.09 0.87 -12.45
C VAL A 66 -5.56 0.68 -12.07
N LEU A 67 -6.39 1.70 -12.28
CA LEU A 67 -7.82 1.63 -12.01
C LEU A 67 -8.51 0.55 -12.85
N ASP A 68 -8.21 0.47 -14.14
CA ASP A 68 -8.78 -0.54 -15.05
C ASP A 68 -8.38 -1.96 -14.65
N LEU A 69 -7.15 -2.18 -14.19
CA LEU A 69 -6.71 -3.49 -13.69
C LEU A 69 -7.41 -3.90 -12.39
N ILE A 70 -7.82 -2.93 -11.56
CA ILE A 70 -8.61 -3.17 -10.36
C ILE A 70 -10.09 -3.41 -10.72
N ARG A 71 -10.63 -2.70 -11.72
CA ARG A 71 -12.02 -2.84 -12.18
C ARG A 71 -12.28 -4.10 -13.00
N PHE A 72 -11.38 -4.43 -13.92
CA PHE A 72 -11.64 -5.41 -14.97
C PHE A 72 -10.54 -6.48 -15.07
N GLY A 73 -9.41 -6.26 -14.40
CA GLY A 73 -8.26 -7.15 -14.46
C GLY A 73 -8.22 -8.21 -13.35
N VAL A 74 -7.14 -9.00 -13.38
CA VAL A 74 -6.84 -10.02 -12.37
C VAL A 74 -6.73 -9.45 -10.96
N SER A 75 -6.37 -8.16 -10.82
CA SER A 75 -6.27 -7.51 -9.51
C SER A 75 -7.64 -7.37 -8.84
N GLY A 76 -8.70 -7.05 -9.60
CA GLY A 76 -10.07 -7.04 -9.10
C GLY A 76 -10.53 -8.41 -8.60
N VAL A 77 -10.29 -9.46 -9.40
CA VAL A 77 -10.60 -10.86 -9.02
C VAL A 77 -9.87 -11.27 -7.73
N ARG A 78 -8.63 -10.82 -7.54
CA ARG A 78 -7.88 -11.06 -6.30
C ARG A 78 -8.51 -10.37 -5.09
N LEU A 79 -9.04 -9.15 -5.25
CA LEU A 79 -9.76 -8.44 -4.19
C LEU A 79 -11.09 -9.14 -3.85
N GLU A 80 -11.84 -9.57 -4.85
CA GLU A 80 -13.10 -10.33 -4.65
C GLU A 80 -12.86 -11.67 -3.96
N THR A 81 -11.79 -12.38 -4.36
CA THR A 81 -11.37 -13.62 -3.69
C THR A 81 -11.01 -13.33 -2.24
N LEU A 82 -10.31 -12.23 -1.97
CA LEU A 82 -9.92 -11.82 -0.63
C LEU A 82 -11.14 -11.47 0.25
N HIS A 83 -12.17 -10.85 -0.34
CA HIS A 83 -13.43 -10.57 0.34
C HIS A 83 -14.05 -11.85 0.92
N GLN A 84 -14.06 -12.95 0.13
CA GLN A 84 -14.64 -14.25 0.49
C GLN A 84 -13.85 -15.03 1.56
N ARG A 85 -12.61 -14.64 1.87
CA ARG A 85 -11.78 -15.35 2.87
C ARG A 85 -12.14 -14.91 4.29
N SER A 86 -12.22 -15.89 5.19
CA SER A 86 -12.36 -15.70 6.64
C SER A 86 -11.01 -15.35 7.28
N LEU A 87 -10.53 -14.14 6.99
CA LEU A 87 -9.32 -13.57 7.57
C LEU A 87 -9.69 -12.46 8.55
N GLU A 88 -8.84 -12.25 9.55
CA GLU A 88 -8.88 -11.04 10.37
C GLU A 88 -8.78 -9.79 9.49
N ILE A 89 -9.49 -8.73 9.90
CA ILE A 89 -9.61 -7.51 9.09
C ILE A 89 -8.25 -6.88 8.76
N GLU A 90 -7.30 -6.99 9.69
CA GLU A 90 -5.93 -6.48 9.59
C GLU A 90 -5.17 -7.18 8.46
N ASP A 91 -5.22 -8.50 8.46
CA ASP A 91 -4.56 -9.34 7.46
C ASP A 91 -5.25 -9.19 6.09
N LYS A 92 -6.58 -9.02 6.08
CA LYS A 92 -7.35 -8.71 4.87
C LYS A 92 -6.94 -7.34 4.29
N TRP A 93 -6.86 -6.30 5.12
CA TRP A 93 -6.39 -4.97 4.71
C TRP A 93 -4.97 -5.00 4.14
N SER A 94 -4.05 -5.67 4.84
CA SER A 94 -2.67 -5.82 4.40
C SER A 94 -2.60 -6.51 3.02
N GLN A 95 -3.37 -7.59 2.81
CA GLN A 95 -3.43 -8.27 1.52
C GLN A 95 -4.06 -7.40 0.40
N ALA A 96 -5.07 -6.59 0.71
CA ALA A 96 -5.65 -5.68 -0.27
C ALA A 96 -4.62 -4.62 -0.73
N LEU A 97 -3.86 -4.06 0.21
CA LEU A 97 -2.77 -3.14 -0.09
C LEU A 97 -1.65 -3.80 -0.90
N GLN A 98 -1.36 -5.08 -0.66
CA GLN A 98 -0.41 -5.84 -1.48
C GLN A 98 -0.91 -6.01 -2.92
N VAL A 99 -2.20 -6.27 -3.12
CA VAL A 99 -2.77 -6.34 -4.47
C VAL A 99 -2.54 -5.00 -5.17
N LEU A 100 -2.90 -3.88 -4.52
CA LEU A 100 -2.72 -2.54 -5.07
C LEU A 100 -1.26 -2.23 -5.43
N VAL A 101 -0.32 -2.51 -4.54
CA VAL A 101 1.12 -2.33 -4.80
C VAL A 101 1.58 -3.19 -5.98
N SER A 102 1.10 -4.44 -6.06
CA SER A 102 1.45 -5.35 -7.15
C SER A 102 0.90 -4.85 -8.50
N THR A 103 -0.31 -4.32 -8.51
CA THR A 103 -0.94 -3.72 -9.70
C THR A 103 -0.15 -2.52 -10.17
N GLN A 104 0.22 -1.60 -9.26
CA GLN A 104 1.05 -0.45 -9.60
C GLN A 104 2.43 -0.85 -10.11
N ALA A 105 3.04 -1.89 -9.53
CA ALA A 105 4.30 -2.43 -10.01
C ALA A 105 4.18 -3.00 -11.42
N HIS A 106 3.10 -3.72 -11.72
CA HIS A 106 2.82 -4.22 -13.06
C HIS A 106 2.65 -3.07 -14.07
N CYS A 107 1.89 -2.02 -13.72
CA CYS A 107 1.77 -0.84 -14.56
C CYS A 107 3.12 -0.17 -14.79
N ALA A 108 3.93 0.02 -13.74
CA ALA A 108 5.23 0.68 -13.83
C ALA A 108 6.15 0.04 -14.89
N VAL A 109 6.13 -1.29 -15.02
CA VAL A 109 6.87 -2.00 -16.07
C VAL A 109 6.46 -1.57 -17.48
N GLY A 110 5.16 -1.34 -17.70
CA GLY A 110 4.63 -0.83 -18.98
C GLY A 110 5.13 0.58 -19.33
N PHE A 111 5.64 1.33 -18.35
CA PHE A 111 6.23 2.66 -18.54
C PHE A 111 7.77 2.65 -18.49
N GLY A 112 8.40 1.47 -18.58
CA GLY A 112 9.86 1.32 -18.66
C GLY A 112 10.58 1.25 -17.29
N TYR A 113 9.86 1.18 -16.18
CA TYR A 113 10.49 1.00 -14.87
C TYR A 113 10.83 -0.48 -14.64
N PRO A 114 11.96 -0.78 -13.96
CA PRO A 114 12.31 -2.16 -13.68
C PRO A 114 11.30 -2.80 -12.71
N PRO A 115 11.03 -4.12 -12.83
CA PRO A 115 10.14 -4.87 -11.93
C PRO A 115 10.80 -5.15 -10.57
N THR A 116 11.51 -4.16 -10.02
CA THR A 116 12.21 -4.23 -8.74
C THR A 116 11.55 -3.31 -7.72
N SER A 117 11.83 -3.53 -6.43
CA SER A 117 11.36 -2.65 -5.37
C SER A 117 11.78 -1.19 -5.62
N GLU A 118 12.99 -0.98 -6.13
CA GLU A 118 13.54 0.33 -6.48
C GLU A 118 12.82 0.96 -7.68
N GLY A 119 12.54 0.19 -8.74
CA GLY A 119 11.79 0.67 -9.91
C GLY A 119 10.40 1.18 -9.55
N VAL A 120 9.67 0.44 -8.72
CA VAL A 120 8.37 0.88 -8.18
C VAL A 120 8.51 2.15 -7.33
N MET A 121 9.65 2.34 -6.66
CA MET A 121 9.91 3.54 -5.84
C MET A 121 10.09 4.75 -6.73
N MET A 122 10.93 4.62 -7.75
CA MET A 122 11.18 5.66 -8.75
C MET A 122 9.88 6.04 -9.46
N TYR A 123 9.12 5.05 -9.94
CA TYR A 123 7.82 5.27 -10.56
C TYR A 123 6.88 6.12 -9.68
N ARG A 124 6.73 5.74 -8.41
CA ARG A 124 5.88 6.50 -7.46
C ARG A 124 6.42 7.90 -7.17
N GLN A 125 7.74 8.07 -7.10
CA GLN A 125 8.37 9.39 -6.92
C GLN A 125 8.12 10.28 -8.15
N HIS A 126 8.30 9.75 -9.36
CA HIS A 126 8.06 10.50 -10.59
C HIS A 126 6.57 10.83 -10.77
N LEU A 127 5.66 9.92 -10.39
CA LEU A 127 4.23 10.20 -10.39
C LEU A 127 3.87 11.32 -9.42
N ALA A 128 4.41 11.29 -8.20
CA ALA A 128 4.18 12.34 -7.21
C ALA A 128 4.79 13.69 -7.63
N ALA A 129 5.99 13.68 -8.23
CA ALA A 129 6.65 14.87 -8.75
C ALA A 129 5.84 15.48 -9.91
N CYS A 130 5.38 14.66 -10.85
CA CYS A 130 4.52 15.07 -11.95
C CYS A 130 3.22 15.71 -11.42
N ALA A 131 2.55 15.08 -10.46
CA ALA A 131 1.35 15.64 -9.85
C ALA A 131 1.58 16.99 -9.15
N SER A 132 2.79 17.24 -8.63
CA SER A 132 3.11 18.50 -7.93
C SER A 132 3.33 19.69 -8.87
N THR A 133 3.61 19.45 -10.15
CA THR A 133 3.85 20.47 -11.17
C THR A 133 2.79 20.49 -12.27
N ALA A 134 1.80 19.59 -12.20
CA ALA A 134 0.73 19.48 -13.18
C ALA A 134 -0.23 20.70 -13.14
N PRO A 135 -0.87 21.03 -14.29
CA PRO A 135 -1.97 21.99 -14.31
C PRO A 135 -3.11 21.59 -13.36
N ALA A 136 -3.90 22.57 -12.91
CA ALA A 136 -4.99 22.33 -11.94
C ALA A 136 -5.99 21.27 -12.43
N GLU A 137 -6.39 21.33 -13.70
CA GLU A 137 -7.33 20.36 -14.30
C GLU A 137 -6.77 18.93 -14.27
N THR A 138 -5.49 18.75 -14.63
CA THR A 138 -4.80 17.46 -14.56
C THR A 138 -4.70 16.96 -13.12
N LEU A 139 -4.39 17.84 -12.18
CA LEU A 139 -4.29 17.49 -10.76
C LEU A 139 -5.64 17.01 -10.23
N ASP A 140 -6.74 17.65 -10.62
CA ASP A 140 -8.08 17.26 -10.21
C ASP A 140 -8.50 15.93 -10.86
N GLU A 141 -8.11 15.67 -12.10
CA GLU A 141 -8.29 14.36 -12.72
C GLU A 141 -7.49 13.26 -12.02
N LEU A 142 -6.21 13.50 -11.70
CA LEU A 142 -5.39 12.54 -10.94
C LEU A 142 -5.99 12.23 -9.57
N LYS A 143 -6.50 13.25 -8.86
CA LYS A 143 -7.22 13.04 -7.59
C LYS A 143 -8.50 12.23 -7.78
N SER A 144 -9.27 12.50 -8.83
CA SER A 144 -10.49 11.75 -9.15
C SER A 144 -10.20 10.28 -9.45
N LEU A 145 -9.12 9.98 -10.18
CA LEU A 145 -8.68 8.61 -10.45
C LEU A 145 -8.24 7.89 -9.17
N ASP A 146 -7.53 8.58 -8.27
CA ASP A 146 -7.12 8.02 -6.97
C ASP A 146 -8.34 7.75 -6.08
N LEU A 147 -9.32 8.66 -6.03
CA LEU A 147 -10.61 8.46 -5.34
C LEU A 147 -11.31 7.19 -5.85
N GLN A 148 -11.51 7.09 -7.17
CA GLN A 148 -12.15 5.93 -7.78
C GLN A 148 -11.38 4.62 -7.50
N LEU A 149 -10.05 4.68 -7.45
CA LEU A 149 -9.21 3.53 -7.14
C LEU A 149 -9.47 3.02 -5.73
N TRP A 150 -9.55 3.90 -4.73
CA TRP A 150 -9.86 3.52 -3.35
C TRP A 150 -11.30 3.03 -3.20
N ASP A 151 -12.25 3.65 -3.89
CA ASP A 151 -13.65 3.20 -3.93
C ASP A 151 -13.76 1.76 -4.43
N GLU A 152 -13.06 1.42 -5.52
CA GLU A 152 -13.04 0.06 -6.06
C GLU A 152 -12.36 -0.94 -5.13
N VAL A 153 -11.30 -0.53 -4.43
CA VAL A 153 -10.64 -1.39 -3.42
C VAL A 153 -11.58 -1.68 -2.25
N LEU A 154 -12.30 -0.67 -1.75
CA LEU A 154 -13.29 -0.82 -0.68
C LEU A 154 -14.46 -1.70 -1.12
N LEU A 155 -15.01 -1.43 -2.30
CA LEU A 155 -16.15 -2.17 -2.84
C LEU A 155 -15.79 -3.64 -3.07
N ARG A 156 -14.68 -3.93 -3.75
CA ARG A 156 -14.33 -5.31 -4.15
C ARG A 156 -13.68 -6.11 -3.03
N GLY A 157 -12.83 -5.47 -2.24
CA GLY A 157 -12.09 -6.15 -1.17
C GLY A 157 -12.92 -6.35 0.11
N PHE A 158 -13.89 -5.46 0.36
CA PHE A 158 -14.57 -5.37 1.65
C PHE A 158 -16.09 -5.25 1.55
N SER A 159 -16.66 -5.04 0.37
CA SER A 159 -18.09 -4.73 0.19
C SER A 159 -18.51 -3.52 1.03
N LEU A 160 -17.64 -2.51 1.12
CA LEU A 160 -17.87 -1.29 1.88
C LEU A 160 -18.08 -0.09 0.96
N PRO A 161 -19.05 0.78 1.26
CA PRO A 161 -19.15 2.06 0.57
C PRO A 161 -18.00 2.99 1.01
N PRO A 162 -17.56 3.90 0.13
CA PRO A 162 -16.61 4.92 0.53
C PRO A 162 -17.22 5.88 1.56
N ARG A 163 -16.37 6.43 2.40
CA ARG A 163 -16.70 7.48 3.38
C ARG A 163 -15.64 8.54 3.31
N THR A 164 -16.04 9.78 3.61
CA THR A 164 -15.13 10.91 3.66
C THR A 164 -14.85 11.30 5.10
N ILE A 165 -13.70 11.95 5.30
CA ILE A 165 -13.32 12.61 6.54
C ILE A 165 -12.93 14.04 6.20
N SER A 166 -13.25 15.00 7.06
CA SER A 166 -12.81 16.38 6.87
C SER A 166 -11.29 16.49 7.07
N LEU A 167 -10.66 17.52 6.51
CA LEU A 167 -9.23 17.76 6.73
C LEU A 167 -8.92 18.02 8.22
N GLU A 168 -9.81 18.75 8.90
CA GLU A 168 -9.69 19.02 10.33
C GLU A 168 -9.73 17.72 11.15
N ASP A 169 -10.71 16.86 10.87
CA ASP A 169 -10.81 15.56 11.53
C ASP A 169 -9.63 14.65 11.21
N ALA A 170 -9.10 14.66 9.99
CA ALA A 170 -7.90 13.92 9.64
C ALA A 170 -6.67 14.37 10.45
N ARG A 171 -6.49 15.68 10.63
CA ARG A 171 -5.44 16.25 11.48
C ARG A 171 -5.64 15.88 12.95
N ASN A 172 -6.87 16.00 13.46
CA ASN A 172 -7.21 15.66 14.84
C ASN A 172 -7.01 14.17 15.12
N PHE A 173 -7.47 13.30 14.22
CA PHE A 173 -7.27 11.86 14.27
C PHE A 173 -5.79 11.51 14.33
N SER A 174 -4.98 12.02 13.39
CA SER A 174 -3.55 11.71 13.36
C SER A 174 -2.85 12.16 14.64
N SER A 175 -3.19 13.34 15.16
CA SER A 175 -2.62 13.90 16.39
C SER A 175 -3.02 13.09 17.61
N ARG A 176 -4.27 12.63 17.67
CA ARG A 176 -4.79 11.80 18.76
C ARG A 176 -4.10 10.42 18.79
N VAL A 177 -3.90 9.81 17.63
CA VAL A 177 -3.12 8.56 17.51
C VAL A 177 -1.67 8.76 17.95
N ALA A 178 -1.04 9.89 17.58
CA ALA A 178 0.31 10.21 18.01
C ALA A 178 0.43 10.37 19.53
N ALA A 179 -0.52 11.08 20.15
CA ALA A 179 -0.58 11.23 21.60
C ALA A 179 -0.74 9.87 22.30
N LEU A 180 -1.68 9.03 21.84
CA LEU A 180 -1.91 7.69 22.39
C LEU A 180 -0.64 6.83 22.35
N ILE A 181 0.11 6.89 21.24
CA ILE A 181 1.37 6.15 21.07
C ILE A 181 2.47 6.70 21.98
N ALA A 182 2.54 8.02 22.15
CA ALA A 182 3.52 8.66 23.04
C ALA A 182 3.27 8.28 24.50
N ASP A 183 2.01 8.33 24.93
CA ASP A 183 1.58 8.07 26.32
C ASP A 183 1.72 6.59 26.71
N LYS A 184 1.65 5.67 25.76
CA LYS A 184 1.80 4.23 26.03
C LYS A 184 3.25 3.86 26.37
N GLN A 185 3.59 3.89 27.66
CA GLN A 185 4.95 3.62 28.15
C GLN A 185 5.42 2.19 27.83
N ASP A 186 4.55 1.20 28.03
CA ASP A 186 4.88 -0.23 27.88
C ASP A 186 4.82 -0.74 26.43
N LEU A 187 4.58 0.14 25.45
CA LEU A 187 4.45 -0.24 24.05
C LEU A 187 5.66 -1.05 23.55
N GLY A 188 6.89 -0.66 23.92
CA GLY A 188 8.10 -1.41 23.54
C GLY A 188 8.08 -2.85 24.03
N THR A 189 7.78 -3.05 25.32
CA THR A 189 7.73 -4.36 25.97
C THR A 189 6.63 -5.24 25.39
N GLU A 190 5.44 -4.69 25.17
CA GLU A 190 4.31 -5.41 24.57
C GLU A 190 4.65 -5.92 23.17
N LEU A 191 5.29 -5.09 22.33
CA LEU A 191 5.64 -5.47 20.97
C LEU A 191 6.74 -6.52 20.92
N MET A 192 7.73 -6.44 21.83
CA MET A 192 8.77 -7.46 21.96
C MET A 192 8.18 -8.80 22.41
N ALA A 193 7.21 -8.79 23.33
CA ALA A 193 6.51 -9.99 23.77
C ALA A 193 5.71 -10.63 22.62
N GLN A 194 5.02 -9.83 21.80
CA GLN A 194 4.33 -10.33 20.60
C GLN A 194 5.31 -10.90 19.56
N MET A 195 6.52 -10.33 19.45
CA MET A 195 7.56 -10.81 18.54
C MET A 195 8.08 -12.18 18.91
N ALA A 196 8.20 -12.48 20.20
CA ALA A 196 8.60 -13.79 20.69
C ALA A 196 7.57 -14.89 20.39
N GLN A 197 6.30 -14.52 20.13
CA GLN A 197 5.23 -15.47 19.82
C GLN A 197 5.15 -15.81 18.31
N LEU A 198 5.87 -15.10 17.43
CA LEU A 198 5.81 -15.34 15.99
C LEU A 198 6.76 -16.48 15.54
N PRO A 199 6.36 -17.33 14.58
CA PRO A 199 7.12 -18.51 14.13
C PRO A 199 8.55 -18.17 13.70
N GLU A 200 9.58 -18.84 14.22
CA GLU A 200 11.00 -18.62 13.88
C GLU A 200 11.33 -18.69 12.38
N SER A 201 10.50 -19.36 11.59
CA SER A 201 10.66 -19.49 10.14
C SER A 201 10.47 -18.18 9.36
N GLU A 202 9.81 -17.16 9.93
CA GLU A 202 9.68 -15.86 9.28
C GLU A 202 10.94 -15.01 9.45
N ASP A 203 11.32 -14.31 8.38
CA ASP A 203 12.41 -13.34 8.44
C ASP A 203 12.13 -12.27 9.52
N LYS A 204 13.20 -11.90 10.25
CA LYS A 204 13.13 -10.98 11.39
C LYS A 204 12.51 -9.64 11.01
N GLN A 205 12.80 -9.12 9.82
CA GLN A 205 12.27 -7.84 9.36
C GLN A 205 10.77 -7.93 9.08
N THR A 206 10.32 -9.01 8.44
CA THR A 206 8.89 -9.27 8.18
C THR A 206 8.10 -9.35 9.49
N LYS A 207 8.63 -10.04 10.51
CA LYS A 207 8.02 -10.12 11.85
C LYS A 207 7.86 -8.74 12.49
N GLN A 208 8.95 -7.97 12.51
CA GLN A 208 8.98 -6.64 13.10
C GLN A 208 7.94 -5.72 12.47
N LEU A 209 7.87 -5.71 11.14
CA LEU A 209 6.90 -4.90 10.41
C LEU A 209 5.46 -5.34 10.71
N ARG A 210 5.17 -6.64 10.72
CA ARG A 210 3.83 -7.15 11.04
C ARG A 210 3.38 -6.71 12.43
N ILE A 211 4.26 -6.76 13.42
CA ILE A 211 3.93 -6.38 14.81
C ILE A 211 3.71 -4.88 14.94
N ILE A 212 4.59 -4.08 14.34
CA ILE A 212 4.40 -2.62 14.30
C ILE A 212 3.05 -2.28 13.65
N GLN A 213 2.71 -2.95 12.55
CA GLN A 213 1.42 -2.74 11.87
C GLN A 213 0.23 -3.07 12.76
N ARG A 214 0.24 -4.22 13.44
CA ARG A 214 -0.85 -4.62 14.35
C ARG A 214 -0.99 -3.65 15.52
N ALA A 215 0.12 -3.16 16.05
CA ALA A 215 0.13 -2.15 17.11
C ALA A 215 -0.52 -0.85 16.67
N VAL A 216 -0.06 -0.32 15.53
CA VAL A 216 -0.59 0.92 14.92
C VAL A 216 -2.07 0.75 14.60
N PHE A 217 -2.45 -0.37 13.98
CA PHE A 217 -3.84 -0.70 13.67
C PHE A 217 -4.71 -0.65 14.93
N SER A 218 -4.29 -1.33 16.00
CA SER A 218 -5.05 -1.39 17.26
C SER A 218 -5.26 0.00 17.86
N MET A 219 -4.22 0.83 17.86
CA MET A 219 -4.28 2.20 18.38
C MET A 219 -5.13 3.12 17.50
N GLN A 220 -4.97 3.03 16.18
CA GLN A 220 -5.80 3.77 15.23
C GLN A 220 -7.28 3.39 15.32
N ARG A 221 -7.58 2.10 15.51
CA ARG A 221 -8.96 1.61 15.66
C ARG A 221 -9.64 2.13 16.93
N GLN A 222 -8.90 2.26 18.05
CA GLN A 222 -9.45 2.86 19.27
C GLN A 222 -9.92 4.30 19.02
N VAL A 223 -9.08 5.09 18.34
CA VAL A 223 -9.37 6.49 18.03
C VAL A 223 -10.43 6.63 16.93
N ALA A 224 -10.51 5.70 15.97
CA ALA A 224 -11.41 5.79 14.81
C ALA A 224 -12.90 5.99 15.20
N SER A 225 -13.34 5.36 16.28
CA SER A 225 -14.72 5.51 16.77
C SER A 225 -15.07 6.94 17.19
N GLU A 226 -14.09 7.73 17.69
CA GLU A 226 -14.28 9.14 18.06
C GLU A 226 -14.66 10.01 16.83
N PHE A 227 -14.33 9.54 15.62
CA PHE A 227 -14.61 10.21 14.35
C PHE A 227 -15.75 9.52 13.56
N GLY A 228 -16.54 8.67 14.22
CA GLY A 228 -17.68 7.96 13.64
C GLY A 228 -17.29 6.79 12.73
N PHE A 229 -16.05 6.31 12.80
CA PHE A 229 -15.55 5.15 12.04
C PHE A 229 -15.50 3.90 12.92
N ASP A 230 -16.67 3.36 13.24
CA ASP A 230 -16.81 2.28 14.21
C ASP A 230 -16.41 0.89 13.69
N GLY A 231 -15.75 0.13 14.57
CA GLY A 231 -15.43 -1.27 14.35
C GLY A 231 -14.40 -1.53 13.24
N PRO A 232 -14.24 -2.81 12.85
CA PRO A 232 -13.32 -3.23 11.79
C PRO A 232 -13.55 -2.54 10.45
N ASN A 233 -14.82 -2.44 10.03
CA ASN A 233 -15.18 -1.85 8.73
C ASN A 233 -14.99 -0.34 8.72
N GLY A 234 -15.38 0.34 9.80
CA GLY A 234 -15.15 1.78 9.96
C GLY A 234 -13.66 2.11 9.89
N TYR A 235 -12.79 1.31 10.53
CA TYR A 235 -11.35 1.48 10.38
C TYR A 235 -10.90 1.44 8.91
N ILE A 236 -11.35 0.46 8.11
CA ILE A 236 -10.94 0.34 6.70
C ILE A 236 -11.41 1.54 5.88
N GLN A 237 -12.65 1.99 6.09
CA GLN A 237 -13.17 3.20 5.46
C GLN A 237 -12.37 4.44 5.87
N LEU A 238 -11.97 4.56 7.14
CA LEU A 238 -11.12 5.64 7.62
C LEU A 238 -9.75 5.63 6.94
N GLN A 239 -9.13 4.46 6.82
CA GLN A 239 -7.83 4.36 6.17
C GLN A 239 -7.89 4.81 4.71
N ALA A 240 -8.92 4.42 3.97
CA ALA A 240 -9.13 4.92 2.61
C ALA A 240 -9.36 6.43 2.60
N ALA A 241 -10.22 6.95 3.48
CA ALA A 241 -10.53 8.38 3.57
C ALA A 241 -9.30 9.25 3.91
N LEU A 242 -8.41 8.75 4.77
CA LEU A 242 -7.19 9.45 5.17
C LEU A 242 -6.20 9.62 4.01
N VAL A 243 -6.19 8.73 3.02
CA VAL A 243 -5.27 8.80 1.88
C VAL A 243 -5.40 10.15 1.16
N HIS A 244 -6.60 10.70 1.06
CA HIS A 244 -6.85 12.00 0.43
C HIS A 244 -6.18 13.18 1.16
N HIS A 245 -5.91 13.02 2.46
CA HIS A 245 -5.29 14.04 3.31
C HIS A 245 -3.83 13.74 3.62
N MET A 246 -3.24 12.65 3.12
CA MET A 246 -1.83 12.30 3.33
C MET A 246 -0.83 13.30 2.72
N ALA A 247 -1.31 14.20 1.85
CA ALA A 247 -0.55 15.32 1.32
C ALA A 247 -0.40 16.47 2.32
N ASP A 248 -1.28 16.56 3.30
CA ASP A 248 -1.31 17.65 4.27
C ASP A 248 -0.04 17.61 5.14
N PRO A 249 0.68 18.74 5.30
CA PRO A 249 1.92 18.77 6.07
C PRO A 249 1.76 18.33 7.53
N VAL A 250 0.61 18.62 8.16
CA VAL A 250 0.36 18.26 9.56
C VAL A 250 0.14 16.76 9.66
N VAL A 251 -0.76 16.19 8.84
CA VAL A 251 -1.00 14.73 8.79
C VAL A 251 0.31 13.99 8.50
N LEU A 252 1.11 14.48 7.55
CA LEU A 252 2.39 13.90 7.18
C LEU A 252 3.41 13.93 8.33
N HIS A 253 3.58 15.09 8.97
CA HIS A 253 4.49 15.27 10.10
C HIS A 253 4.09 14.36 11.27
N THR A 254 2.81 14.33 11.62
CA THR A 254 2.29 13.52 12.71
C THR A 254 2.46 12.03 12.44
N THR A 255 2.19 11.58 11.20
CA THR A 255 2.43 10.19 10.78
C THR A 255 3.91 9.80 10.90
N ASN A 256 4.83 10.70 10.53
CA ASN A 256 6.26 10.45 10.73
C ASN A 256 6.63 10.38 12.21
N SER A 257 6.07 11.27 13.03
CA SER A 257 6.30 11.27 14.48
C SER A 257 5.84 9.97 15.11
N ILE A 258 4.69 9.43 14.69
CA ILE A 258 4.20 8.11 15.11
C ILE A 258 5.25 7.03 14.84
N MET A 259 5.75 6.95 13.60
CA MET A 259 6.73 5.93 13.21
C MET A 259 8.04 6.09 13.99
N HIS A 260 8.51 7.33 14.19
CA HIS A 260 9.71 7.62 14.96
C HIS A 260 9.56 7.19 16.43
N THR A 261 8.44 7.53 17.06
CA THR A 261 8.14 7.16 18.46
C THR A 261 8.08 5.64 18.63
N ILE A 262 7.47 4.92 17.68
CA ILE A 262 7.45 3.46 17.72
C ILE A 262 8.87 2.91 17.59
N SER A 263 9.65 3.39 16.62
CA SER A 263 11.04 2.97 16.45
C SER A 263 11.90 3.24 17.69
N SER A 264 11.75 4.41 18.32
CA SER A 264 12.51 4.75 19.52
C SER A 264 12.13 3.88 20.72
N LYS A 265 10.83 3.60 20.92
CA LYS A 265 10.34 2.76 22.02
C LYS A 265 10.68 1.29 21.86
N THR A 266 10.75 0.80 20.62
CA THR A 266 10.96 -0.64 20.33
C THR A 266 12.43 -1.00 20.04
N GLY A 267 13.29 0.00 19.80
CA GLY A 267 14.64 -0.23 19.30
C GLY A 267 14.69 -0.77 17.86
N LEU A 268 13.55 -0.78 17.15
CA LEU A 268 13.45 -1.29 15.79
C LEU A 268 13.89 -0.22 14.79
N LYS A 269 15.01 -0.49 14.12
CA LYS A 269 15.49 0.34 13.02
C LYS A 269 14.63 0.10 11.79
N LEU A 270 13.78 1.07 11.45
CA LEU A 270 13.09 1.14 10.16
C LEU A 270 14.07 1.71 9.12
N SER A 271 15.19 1.02 8.87
CA SER A 271 16.20 1.39 7.86
C SER A 271 15.80 0.91 6.49
#